data_AF-A0A7K2KTU4-F1
#
_entry.id   AF-A0A7K2KTU4-F1
#
_cell.length_a   1.000
_cell.length_b   1.000
_cell.length_c   1.000
_cell.angle_alpha   90.00
_cell.angle_beta   90.00
_cell.angle_gamma   90.00
#
_symmetry.space_group_name_H-M   'P 1'
#
loop_
_entity.id
_entity.type
_entity.pdbx_description
1 polymer ?
#
loop_
_entity_poly.entity_id
_entity_poly.type
_entity_poly.pdbx_seq_one_letter_code
_entity_poly.pdbx_strand_id
1 'polypeptide(L)'
;LRSLPVRTGTHTLTARIAGTDEELTWTVDARPATASYALSAPLRTVGRHGRPVEYVYDGPFTMRLTARDDQEGAVVSQFRVDGDGWYTYYGWPTDADAPFRFTPGGTVIDDLVYGKLGRSRAVPWDDATPDYGTHRIEYRTIDAAGNIGRPREFLVTLVKP
;
A
#
# COMPACT_ATOMS: atom_id res chain seq x y z
N LEU A 1 7.17 30.96 8.68
CA LEU A 1 7.89 30.49 7.48
C LEU A 1 6.89 30.37 6.33
N ARG A 2 7.11 31.03 5.20
CA ARG A 2 6.28 30.82 3.99
C ARG A 2 6.72 29.51 3.33
N SER A 3 5.79 28.69 2.87
CA SER A 3 6.11 27.47 2.12
C SER A 3 6.74 27.83 0.78
N LEU A 4 7.76 27.06 0.38
CA LEU A 4 8.43 27.21 -0.90
C LEU A 4 7.84 26.17 -1.85
N PRO A 5 7.14 26.55 -2.93
CA PRO A 5 6.57 25.59 -3.86
C PRO A 5 7.69 24.94 -4.68
N VAL A 6 7.86 23.63 -4.53
CA VAL A 6 8.87 22.84 -5.25
C VAL A 6 8.15 21.97 -6.30
N ARG A 7 8.71 21.91 -7.52
CA ARG A 7 8.19 21.03 -8.58
C ARG A 7 8.59 19.58 -8.29
N THR A 8 7.85 18.61 -8.83
CA THR A 8 8.26 17.20 -8.74
C THR A 8 9.66 16.97 -9.30
N GLY A 9 10.48 16.21 -8.58
CA GLY A 9 11.87 15.89 -8.94
C GLY A 9 12.83 16.07 -7.77
N THR A 10 14.11 15.86 -8.04
CA THR A 10 15.20 16.04 -7.06
C THR A 10 15.80 17.42 -7.21
N HIS A 11 15.99 18.13 -6.10
CA HIS A 11 16.50 19.50 -6.07
C HIS A 11 17.65 19.64 -5.07
N THR A 12 18.43 20.70 -5.23
CA THR A 12 19.46 21.10 -4.29
C THR A 12 19.01 22.38 -3.58
N LEU A 13 18.89 22.32 -2.25
CA LEU A 13 18.64 23.48 -1.40
C LEU A 13 19.96 23.96 -0.83
N THR A 14 20.32 25.21 -1.12
CA THR A 14 21.49 25.88 -0.54
C THR A 14 21.04 27.03 0.36
N ALA A 15 21.55 27.07 1.59
CA ALA A 15 21.34 28.16 2.53
C ALA A 15 22.69 28.81 2.88
N ARG A 16 22.73 30.15 2.91
CA ARG A 16 23.92 30.91 3.31
C ARG A 16 23.74 31.48 4.70
N ILE A 17 24.80 31.45 5.50
CA ILE A 17 24.78 32.06 6.84
C ILE A 17 25.17 33.54 6.69
N ALA A 18 24.21 34.43 6.96
CA ALA A 18 24.40 35.87 6.78
C ALA A 18 25.60 36.41 7.57
N GLY A 19 26.44 37.21 6.90
CA GLY A 19 27.67 37.76 7.48
C GLY A 19 28.87 36.81 7.43
N THR A 20 28.75 35.67 6.73
CA THR A 20 29.84 34.71 6.50
C THR A 20 29.82 34.22 5.04
N ASP A 21 30.87 33.52 4.62
CA ASP A 21 30.93 32.81 3.34
C ASP A 21 30.46 31.34 3.45
N GLU A 22 29.91 30.94 4.60
CA GLU A 22 29.47 29.57 4.86
C GLU A 22 28.15 29.25 4.15
N GLU A 23 28.12 28.09 3.48
CA GLU A 23 26.94 27.54 2.82
C GLU A 23 26.61 26.14 3.34
N LEU A 24 25.33 25.86 3.55
CA LEU A 24 24.79 24.54 3.83
C LEU A 24 23.99 24.04 2.63
N THR A 25 24.16 22.78 2.27
CA THR A 25 23.51 22.19 1.11
C THR A 25 22.79 20.89 1.47
N TRP A 26 21.56 20.73 0.97
CA TRP A 26 20.75 19.52 1.12
C TRP A 26 20.15 19.09 -0.22
N THR A 27 19.91 17.79 -0.36
CA THR A 27 19.05 17.24 -1.41
C THR A 27 17.61 17.26 -0.94
N VAL A 28 16.72 17.82 -1.76
CA VAL A 28 15.27 17.79 -1.55
C VAL A 28 14.67 16.89 -2.61
N ASP A 29 14.21 15.71 -2.18
CA ASP A 29 13.49 14.79 -3.04
C ASP A 29 11.99 15.06 -2.99
N ALA A 30 11.42 15.45 -4.13
CA ALA A 30 10.00 15.69 -4.32
C ALA A 30 9.40 14.74 -5.37
N ARG A 31 9.98 13.55 -5.58
CA ARG A 31 9.45 12.51 -6.47
C ARG A 31 9.04 11.28 -5.64
N PRO A 32 7.73 10.95 -5.59
CA PRO A 32 7.31 9.78 -4.83
C PRO A 32 7.76 8.46 -5.46
N ALA A 33 8.12 7.51 -4.59
CA ALA A 33 8.25 6.10 -4.95
C ALA A 33 6.96 5.53 -5.59
N THR A 34 7.11 4.38 -6.26
CA THR A 34 6.01 3.64 -6.89
C THR A 34 5.97 2.18 -6.42
N ALA A 35 4.79 1.56 -6.42
CA ALA A 35 4.60 0.11 -6.21
C ALA A 35 4.12 -0.66 -7.45
N SER A 36 4.35 -1.95 -7.51
CA SER A 36 3.61 -2.90 -8.35
C SER A 36 2.99 -3.98 -7.47
N TYR A 37 1.93 -4.63 -7.94
CA TYR A 37 1.34 -5.78 -7.26
C TYR A 37 1.43 -7.04 -8.12
N ALA A 38 1.49 -8.19 -7.45
CA ALA A 38 1.27 -9.50 -8.03
C ALA A 38 0.23 -10.24 -7.19
N LEU A 39 -0.76 -10.87 -7.85
CA LEU A 39 -1.82 -11.63 -7.20
C LEU A 39 -1.66 -13.12 -7.45
N SER A 40 -2.26 -13.96 -6.59
CA SER A 40 -2.52 -15.37 -6.93
C SER A 40 -3.40 -15.46 -8.18
N ALA A 41 -3.38 -16.60 -8.87
CA ALA A 41 -4.16 -16.79 -10.07
C ALA A 41 -5.67 -16.62 -9.80
N PRO A 42 -6.37 -15.69 -10.48
CA PRO A 42 -7.82 -15.54 -10.37
C PRO A 42 -8.54 -16.58 -11.23
N LEU A 43 -9.80 -16.87 -10.89
CA LEU A 43 -10.70 -17.60 -11.78
C LEU A 43 -10.97 -16.81 -13.06
N ARG A 44 -11.10 -15.49 -12.92
CA ARG A 44 -11.43 -14.58 -14.01
C ARG A 44 -10.91 -13.18 -13.74
N THR A 45 -10.43 -12.53 -14.79
CA THR A 45 -10.14 -11.10 -14.80
C THR A 45 -11.19 -10.37 -15.63
N VAL A 46 -11.71 -9.25 -15.09
CA VAL A 46 -12.71 -8.41 -15.73
C VAL A 46 -12.13 -7.00 -15.88
N GLY A 47 -11.93 -6.57 -17.13
CA GLY A 47 -11.56 -5.20 -17.47
C GLY A 47 -12.78 -4.44 -17.98
N ARG A 48 -13.05 -3.25 -17.43
CA ARG A 48 -14.07 -2.32 -17.95
C ARG A 48 -13.46 -0.95 -18.11
N HIS A 49 -13.78 -0.27 -19.22
CA HIS A 49 -13.26 1.07 -19.48
C HIS A 49 -13.62 2.04 -18.35
N GLY A 50 -12.63 2.79 -17.85
CA GLY A 50 -12.80 3.78 -16.78
C GLY A 50 -13.06 3.19 -15.39
N ARG A 51 -12.90 1.87 -15.19
CA ARG A 51 -12.99 1.22 -13.88
C ARG A 51 -11.70 0.47 -13.56
N PRO A 52 -11.38 0.26 -12.28
CA PRO A 52 -10.29 -0.61 -11.89
C PRO A 52 -10.51 -2.03 -12.41
N VAL A 53 -9.42 -2.74 -12.67
CA VAL A 53 -9.47 -4.16 -13.04
C VAL A 53 -10.05 -4.95 -11.87
N GLU A 54 -10.93 -5.89 -12.17
CA GLU A 54 -11.56 -6.77 -11.20
C GLU A 54 -11.05 -8.21 -11.36
N TYR A 55 -10.70 -8.84 -10.23
CA TYR A 55 -10.22 -10.21 -10.16
C TYR A 55 -11.19 -11.07 -9.35
N VAL A 56 -11.70 -12.15 -9.93
CA VAL A 56 -12.69 -13.02 -9.30
C VAL A 56 -12.01 -14.28 -8.75
N TYR A 57 -12.35 -14.66 -7.52
CA TYR A 57 -11.88 -15.89 -6.87
C TYR A 57 -13.05 -16.62 -6.20
N ASP A 58 -12.95 -17.94 -6.07
CA ASP A 58 -13.84 -18.82 -5.28
C ASP A 58 -13.29 -19.11 -3.87
N GLY A 59 -12.24 -18.39 -3.46
CA GLY A 59 -11.59 -18.57 -2.18
C GLY A 59 -10.57 -17.48 -1.86
N PRO A 60 -9.79 -17.64 -0.79
CA PRO A 60 -8.71 -16.74 -0.42
C PRO A 60 -7.76 -16.44 -1.57
N PHE A 61 -7.29 -15.20 -1.65
CA PHE A 61 -6.26 -14.78 -2.60
C PHE A 61 -5.04 -14.22 -1.87
N THR A 62 -3.91 -14.13 -2.58
CA THR A 62 -2.69 -13.55 -2.04
C THR A 62 -2.24 -12.35 -2.87
N MET A 63 -1.58 -11.39 -2.23
CA MET A 63 -0.99 -10.21 -2.86
C MET A 63 0.47 -10.03 -2.43
N ARG A 64 1.36 -9.80 -3.40
CA ARG A 64 2.69 -9.24 -3.16
C ARG A 64 2.74 -7.81 -3.64
N LEU A 65 3.28 -6.90 -2.82
CA LEU A 65 3.63 -5.54 -3.22
C LEU A 65 5.14 -5.42 -3.36
N THR A 66 5.57 -4.70 -4.40
CA THR A 66 6.99 -4.42 -4.65
C THR A 66 7.14 -2.95 -4.92
N ALA A 67 7.92 -2.26 -4.09
CA ALA A 67 8.19 -0.84 -4.24
C ALA A 67 9.47 -0.59 -5.05
N ARG A 68 9.54 0.57 -5.70
CA ARG A 68 10.70 1.11 -6.39
C ARG A 68 10.74 2.62 -6.19
N ASP A 69 11.93 3.12 -5.91
CA ASP A 69 12.23 4.54 -5.78
C ASP A 69 13.50 4.88 -6.55
N ASP A 70 13.68 6.16 -6.89
CA ASP A 70 14.88 6.62 -7.58
C ASP A 70 15.95 7.20 -6.64
N GLN A 71 15.67 7.30 -5.34
CA GLN A 71 16.64 7.61 -4.30
C GLN A 71 17.05 6.36 -3.52
N GLU A 72 18.19 6.45 -2.84
CA GLU A 72 18.57 5.46 -1.83
C GLU A 72 17.70 5.61 -0.59
N GLY A 73 17.35 4.47 0.02
CA GLY A 73 16.58 4.45 1.27
C GLY A 73 15.52 3.37 1.29
N ALA A 74 14.87 3.23 2.45
CA ALA A 74 13.77 2.30 2.61
C ALA A 74 12.49 2.88 1.99
N VAL A 75 11.72 2.03 1.31
CA VAL A 75 10.40 2.37 0.80
C VAL A 75 9.36 1.48 1.47
N VAL A 76 8.38 2.11 2.09
CA VAL A 76 7.28 1.42 2.76
C VAL A 76 6.10 1.31 1.81
N SER A 77 5.66 0.10 1.51
CA SER A 77 4.38 -0.13 0.83
C SER A 77 3.25 -0.16 1.85
N GLN A 78 2.10 0.40 1.49
CA GLN A 78 0.87 0.31 2.28
C GLN A 78 -0.28 -0.14 1.42
N PHE A 79 -1.26 -0.83 2.03
CA PHE A 79 -2.54 -1.10 1.41
C PHE A 79 -3.69 -0.81 2.36
N ARG A 80 -4.91 -0.70 1.83
CA ARG A 80 -6.15 -0.70 2.62
C ARG A 80 -7.25 -1.42 1.86
N VAL A 81 -8.24 -1.88 2.59
CA VAL A 81 -9.41 -2.57 2.06
C VAL A 81 -10.63 -1.67 2.24
N ASP A 82 -11.42 -1.49 1.18
CA ASP A 82 -12.70 -0.78 1.22
C ASP A 82 -12.67 0.63 1.85
N GLY A 83 -11.53 1.31 1.74
CA GLY A 83 -11.34 2.67 2.27
C GLY A 83 -10.97 2.74 3.76
N ASP A 84 -10.66 1.61 4.41
CA ASP A 84 -10.22 1.53 5.81
C ASP A 84 -8.84 2.19 6.04
N GLY A 85 -8.31 2.07 7.25
CA GLY A 85 -6.96 2.50 7.61
C GLY A 85 -5.88 1.85 6.74
N TRP A 86 -4.79 2.60 6.53
CA TRP A 86 -3.62 2.10 5.80
C TRP A 86 -2.84 1.11 6.67
N TYR A 87 -2.68 -0.10 6.15
CA TYR A 87 -1.84 -1.15 6.69
C TYR A 87 -0.46 -1.12 6.04
N THR A 88 0.60 -1.19 6.85
CA THR A 88 1.98 -1.31 6.36
C THR A 88 2.24 -2.72 5.86
N TYR A 89 2.58 -2.86 4.59
CA TYR A 89 2.90 -4.14 3.98
C TYR A 89 4.33 -4.58 4.33
N TYR A 90 4.46 -5.74 4.96
CA TYR A 90 5.74 -6.36 5.34
C TYR A 90 5.83 -7.84 4.94
N GLY A 91 5.04 -8.27 3.96
CA GLY A 91 4.83 -9.69 3.67
C GLY A 91 3.84 -10.33 4.64
N TRP A 92 3.88 -11.65 4.80
CA TRP A 92 3.00 -12.36 5.74
C TRP A 92 3.56 -12.30 7.17
N PRO A 93 2.72 -12.21 8.23
CA PRO A 93 3.21 -12.00 9.60
C PRO A 93 4.22 -13.04 10.11
N THR A 94 4.11 -14.30 9.67
CA THR A 94 5.04 -15.37 10.05
C THR A 94 6.13 -15.64 9.01
N ASP A 95 6.08 -14.97 7.86
CA ASP A 95 7.04 -15.12 6.75
C ASP A 95 7.00 -13.86 5.87
N ALA A 96 7.99 -12.99 6.05
CA ALA A 96 8.08 -11.72 5.33
C ALA A 96 8.26 -11.90 3.80
N ASP A 97 8.74 -13.06 3.35
CA ASP A 97 8.88 -13.36 1.92
C ASP A 97 7.57 -13.87 1.32
N ALA A 98 6.64 -14.39 2.12
CA ALA A 98 5.34 -14.85 1.65
C ALA A 98 4.41 -13.69 1.27
N PRO A 99 3.58 -13.84 0.22
CA PRO A 99 2.59 -12.84 -0.14
C PRO A 99 1.51 -12.74 0.94
N PHE A 100 0.91 -11.55 1.07
CA PHE A 100 -0.13 -11.30 2.06
C PHE A 100 -1.42 -12.01 1.67
N ARG A 101 -2.01 -12.79 2.59
CA ARG A 101 -3.22 -13.57 2.34
C ARG A 101 -4.47 -12.82 2.78
N PHE A 102 -5.47 -12.76 1.91
CA PHE A 102 -6.77 -12.18 2.18
C PHE A 102 -7.86 -13.26 2.23
N THR A 103 -8.77 -13.15 3.19
CA THR A 103 -9.91 -14.06 3.35
C THR A 103 -11.17 -13.27 3.76
N PRO A 104 -12.38 -13.83 3.53
CA PRO A 104 -13.63 -13.23 4.00
C PRO A 104 -13.68 -12.96 5.51
N GLY A 105 -13.02 -13.78 6.32
CA GLY A 105 -13.06 -13.74 7.79
C GLY A 105 -11.75 -13.28 8.47
N GLY A 106 -10.72 -13.01 7.67
CA GLY A 106 -9.33 -12.84 8.13
C GLY A 106 -8.67 -14.17 8.55
N THR A 107 -7.39 -14.08 8.92
CA THR A 107 -6.59 -15.19 9.45
C THR A 107 -6.07 -14.79 10.82
N VAL A 108 -6.28 -15.63 11.83
CA VAL A 108 -5.81 -15.38 13.20
C VAL A 108 -4.36 -15.86 13.33
N ILE A 109 -3.47 -14.97 13.77
CA ILE A 109 -2.07 -15.25 14.12
C ILE A 109 -1.80 -14.48 15.41
N ASP A 110 -1.33 -15.17 16.45
CA ASP A 110 -0.98 -14.55 17.74
C ASP A 110 -2.04 -13.57 18.27
N ASP A 111 -3.30 -14.01 18.26
CA ASP A 111 -4.49 -13.24 18.68
C ASP A 111 -4.75 -11.93 17.91
N LEU A 112 -4.16 -11.79 16.72
CA LEU A 112 -4.45 -10.72 15.77
C LEU A 112 -5.03 -11.28 14.47
N VAL A 113 -5.96 -10.54 13.88
CA VAL A 113 -6.63 -10.91 12.63
C VAL A 113 -5.99 -10.16 11.46
N TYR A 114 -5.49 -10.91 10.49
CA TYR A 114 -4.85 -10.39 9.29
C TYR A 114 -5.65 -10.69 8.03
N GLY A 115 -5.64 -9.77 7.07
CA GLY A 115 -6.23 -9.98 5.75
C GLY A 115 -7.73 -10.20 5.71
N LYS A 116 -8.45 -9.67 6.70
CA LYS A 116 -9.91 -9.58 6.64
C LYS A 116 -10.33 -8.68 5.48
N LEU A 117 -11.24 -9.17 4.64
CA LEU A 117 -11.93 -8.37 3.64
C LEU A 117 -13.20 -7.74 4.21
N GLY A 118 -13.68 -6.64 3.64
CA GLY A 118 -14.91 -5.99 4.09
C GLY A 118 -14.74 -5.29 5.43
N ARG A 119 -15.62 -5.57 6.39
CA ARG A 119 -15.59 -4.92 7.70
C ARG A 119 -14.30 -5.29 8.45
N SER A 120 -13.60 -4.27 8.93
CA SER A 120 -12.38 -4.40 9.73
C SER A 120 -12.59 -5.29 10.95
N ARG A 121 -11.64 -6.18 11.21
CA ARG A 121 -11.60 -7.05 12.38
C ARG A 121 -10.14 -7.17 12.80
N ALA A 122 -9.79 -6.65 13.98
CA ALA A 122 -8.41 -6.64 14.45
C ALA A 122 -8.10 -7.81 15.39
N VAL A 123 -9.12 -8.29 16.11
CA VAL A 123 -8.97 -9.29 17.18
C VAL A 123 -9.99 -10.44 17.02
N PRO A 124 -9.68 -11.66 17.52
CA PRO A 124 -10.54 -12.83 17.32
C PRO A 124 -11.93 -12.73 17.95
N TRP A 125 -12.11 -11.94 19.01
CA TRP A 125 -13.40 -11.79 19.69
C TRP A 125 -14.32 -10.75 19.05
N ASP A 126 -13.86 -10.02 18.04
CA ASP A 126 -14.71 -9.18 17.20
C ASP A 126 -15.57 -10.01 16.22
N ASP A 127 -16.59 -9.39 15.65
CA ASP A 127 -17.51 -9.97 14.65
C ASP A 127 -16.77 -10.70 13.53
N ALA A 128 -16.93 -12.03 13.50
CA ALA A 128 -16.28 -12.92 12.55
C ALA A 128 -17.08 -13.16 11.26
N THR A 129 -18.14 -12.38 11.03
CA THR A 129 -19.00 -12.52 9.84
C THR A 129 -18.15 -12.47 8.56
N PRO A 130 -18.16 -13.55 7.76
CA PRO A 130 -17.44 -13.58 6.49
C PRO A 130 -18.01 -12.53 5.51
N ASP A 131 -17.14 -11.69 4.97
CA ASP A 131 -17.52 -10.74 3.92
C ASP A 131 -17.10 -11.29 2.56
N TYR A 132 -18.10 -11.67 1.77
CA TYR A 132 -17.97 -12.06 0.37
C TYR A 132 -18.45 -10.92 -0.54
N GLY A 133 -18.21 -11.04 -1.85
CA GLY A 133 -18.56 -10.04 -2.84
C GLY A 133 -17.35 -9.21 -3.27
N THR A 134 -17.62 -8.05 -3.84
CA THR A 134 -16.58 -7.17 -4.40
C THR A 134 -15.99 -6.26 -3.33
N HIS A 135 -14.68 -6.33 -3.18
CA HIS A 135 -13.85 -5.49 -2.34
C HIS A 135 -12.90 -4.67 -3.20
N ARG A 136 -12.57 -3.48 -2.72
CA ARG A 136 -11.56 -2.61 -3.31
C ARG A 136 -10.29 -2.68 -2.49
N ILE A 137 -9.19 -2.98 -3.15
CA ILE A 137 -7.86 -2.92 -2.56
C ILE A 137 -7.18 -1.69 -3.12
N GLU A 138 -6.78 -0.78 -2.24
CA GLU A 138 -5.96 0.37 -2.57
C GLU A 138 -4.55 0.16 -2.03
N TYR A 139 -3.54 0.62 -2.77
CA TYR A 139 -2.14 0.52 -2.37
C TYR A 139 -1.35 1.77 -2.75
N ARG A 140 -0.36 2.10 -1.93
CA ARG A 140 0.54 3.25 -2.10
C ARG A 140 1.92 2.98 -1.50
N THR A 141 2.81 3.95 -1.64
CA THR A 141 4.18 3.91 -1.12
C THR A 141 4.50 5.18 -0.34
N ILE A 142 5.44 5.07 0.59
CA ILE A 142 6.08 6.18 1.30
C ILE A 142 7.58 5.95 1.19
N ASP A 143 8.32 6.89 0.61
CA ASP A 143 9.79 6.82 0.50
C ASP A 143 10.49 7.36 1.75
N ALA A 144 11.83 7.32 1.73
CA ALA A 144 12.67 7.78 2.83
C ALA A 144 12.62 9.30 3.06
N ALA A 145 12.28 10.09 2.02
CA ALA A 145 12.05 11.53 2.14
C ALA A 145 10.63 11.85 2.65
N GLY A 146 9.76 10.85 2.77
CA GLY A 146 8.39 10.96 3.24
C GLY A 146 7.38 11.33 2.15
N ASN A 147 7.75 11.28 0.86
CA ASN A 147 6.77 11.51 -0.19
C ASN A 147 5.77 10.34 -0.23
N ILE A 148 4.49 10.67 -0.25
CA ILE A 148 3.41 9.68 -0.32
C ILE A 148 2.97 9.56 -1.78
N GLY A 149 3.11 8.35 -2.33
CA GLY A 149 2.66 8.03 -3.67
C GLY A 149 1.13 8.12 -3.80
N ARG A 150 0.66 8.51 -5.00
CA ARG A 150 -0.78 8.48 -5.31
C ARG A 150 -1.32 7.04 -5.16
N PRO A 151 -2.41 6.83 -4.42
CA PRO A 151 -3.05 5.51 -4.32
C PRO A 151 -3.45 4.98 -5.70
N ARG A 152 -3.17 3.69 -5.91
CA ARG A 152 -3.71 2.89 -7.01
C ARG A 152 -4.64 1.82 -6.45
N GLU A 153 -5.51 1.30 -7.30
CA GLU A 153 -6.56 0.40 -6.86
C GLU A 153 -6.85 -0.72 -7.86
N PHE A 154 -7.38 -1.82 -7.34
CA PHE A 154 -8.03 -2.89 -8.10
C PHE A 154 -9.20 -3.45 -7.28
N LEU A 155 -10.07 -4.20 -7.95
CA LEU A 155 -11.20 -4.86 -7.33
C LEU A 155 -10.94 -6.35 -7.21
N VAL A 156 -11.45 -6.96 -6.13
CA VAL A 156 -11.47 -8.41 -5.94
C VAL A 156 -12.89 -8.83 -5.61
N THR A 157 -13.41 -9.83 -6.32
CA THR A 157 -14.70 -10.43 -6.00
C THR A 157 -14.49 -11.84 -5.46
N LEU A 158 -14.89 -12.08 -4.21
CA LEU A 158 -14.95 -13.43 -3.63
C LEU A 158 -16.35 -14.01 -3.79
N VAL A 159 -16.46 -15.11 -4.52
CA VAL A 159 -17.70 -15.86 -4.69
C VAL A 159 -17.98 -16.63 -3.40
N LYS A 160 -19.24 -16.59 -2.96
CA LYS A 160 -19.68 -17.40 -1.82
C LYS A 160 -19.66 -18.89 -2.22
N PRO A 161 -19.16 -19.79 -1.36
CA PRO A 161 -19.21 -21.23 -1.59
C PRO A 161 -20.63 -21.75 -1.83
#